data_AF-A0A9Q3JUE0-F1
#
_entry.id   AF-A0A9Q3JUE0-F1
#
_cell.length_a   1.000
_cell.length_b   1.000
_cell.length_c   1.000
_cell.angle_alpha   90.00
_cell.angle_beta   90.00
_cell.angle_gamma   90.00
#
_symmetry.space_group_name_H-M   'P 1'
#
loop_
_entity.id
_entity.type
_entity.pdbx_description
1 polymer ?
#
loop_
_entity_poly.entity_id
_entity_poly.type
_entity_poly.pdbx_seq_one_letter_code
_entity_poly.pdbx_strand_id
1 'polypeptide(L)' 'MPALELEYKTSVHSSMGQTPAMLEKGWNPRLPADTLRKDLVDIYPTASSFKIILDKVKHHEKQIMDDAFDYAKQK' A
#
# COMPACT_ATOMS: atom_id res chain seq x y z
N MET A 1 0.26 10.04 -24.07
CA MET A 1 0.30 10.42 -22.63
C MET A 1 1.60 9.85 -22.09
N PRO A 2 2.62 10.68 -21.81
CA PRO A 2 3.99 10.20 -21.61
C PRO A 2 4.17 9.27 -20.40
N ALA A 3 3.37 9.45 -19.35
CA ALA A 3 3.41 8.59 -18.16
C ALA A 3 2.94 7.16 -18.44
N LEU A 4 1.87 7.00 -19.23
CA LEU A 4 1.29 5.69 -19.55
C LEU A 4 2.23 4.86 -20.45
N GLU A 5 2.85 5.52 -21.42
CA GLU A 5 3.83 4.89 -22.33
C GLU A 5 5.06 4.40 -21.57
N LEU A 6 5.46 5.14 -20.54
CA LEU A 6 6.57 4.80 -19.67
C LEU A 6 6.21 3.62 -18.74
N GLU A 7 5.03 3.64 -18.14
CA GLU A 7 4.55 2.53 -17.30
C GLU A 7 4.45 1.23 -18.12
N TYR A 8 3.88 1.29 -19.32
CA TYR A 8 3.80 0.13 -20.22
C TYR A 8 5.18 -0.45 -20.55
N LYS A 9 6.17 0.40 -20.83
CA LYS A 9 7.54 -0.03 -21.16
C LYS A 9 8.31 -0.61 -19.98
N THR A 10 7.96 -0.21 -18.76
CA THR A 10 8.65 -0.60 -17.52
C THR A 10 7.93 -1.71 -16.75
N SER A 11 6.68 -2.01 -17.10
CA SER A 11 5.90 -3.10 -16.50
C SER A 11 6.33 -4.47 -17.02
N VAL A 12 6.28 -5.48 -16.15
CA VAL A 12 6.65 -6.87 -16.49
C VAL A 12 5.49 -7.51 -17.23
N HIS A 13 5.75 -7.97 -18.46
CA HIS A 13 4.72 -8.66 -19.24
C HIS A 13 4.51 -10.09 -18.75
N SER A 14 3.25 -10.49 -18.51
CA SER A 14 2.91 -11.78 -17.88
C SER A 14 3.37 -13.01 -18.66
N SER A 15 3.41 -12.93 -20.00
CA SER A 15 3.82 -14.07 -20.84
C SER A 15 5.34 -14.24 -20.99
N MET A 16 6.12 -13.16 -20.87
CA MET A 16 7.57 -13.17 -21.12
C MET A 16 8.40 -12.99 -19.85
N GLY A 17 7.80 -12.53 -18.75
CA GLY A 17 8.51 -12.27 -17.49
C GLY A 17 9.57 -11.17 -17.57
N GLN A 18 9.62 -10.43 -18.68
CA GLN A 18 10.56 -9.34 -18.93
C GLN A 18 9.79 -8.06 -19.31
N THR A 19 10.42 -6.90 -19.12
CA THR A 19 9.83 -5.62 -19.51
C THR A 19 10.06 -5.34 -21.00
N PRO A 20 9.12 -4.70 -21.71
CA PRO A 20 9.32 -4.33 -23.11
C PRO A 20 10.60 -3.51 -23.35
N ALA A 21 10.96 -2.60 -22.43
CA ALA A 21 12.21 -1.84 -22.52
C ALA A 21 13.46 -2.72 -22.50
N MET A 22 13.44 -3.82 -21.74
CA MET A 22 14.55 -4.78 -21.70
C MET A 22 14.72 -5.49 -23.05
N LEU A 23 13.61 -5.84 -23.70
CA LEU A 23 13.64 -6.52 -25.00
C LEU A 23 14.05 -5.59 -26.13
N GLU A 24 13.58 -4.34 -26.12
CA GLU A 24 13.89 -3.37 -27.18
C GLU A 24 15.30 -2.79 -27.06
N LYS A 25 15.75 -2.49 -25.84
CA LYS A 25 16.97 -1.69 -25.61
C LYS A 25 18.05 -2.40 -24.80
N GLY A 26 17.76 -3.58 -24.24
CA GLY A 26 18.70 -4.30 -23.37
C GLY A 26 18.90 -3.68 -21.99
N TRP A 27 18.12 -2.65 -21.63
CA TRP A 27 18.16 -2.02 -20.32
C TRP A 27 16.79 -1.46 -19.93
N ASN A 28 16.44 -1.57 -18.64
CA ASN A 28 15.23 -0.97 -18.10
C ASN A 28 15.55 0.43 -17.54
N PRO A 29 14.84 1.50 -17.97
CA PRO A 29 15.04 2.81 -17.37
C PRO A 29 14.71 2.78 -15.88
N ARG A 30 15.72 3.10 -15.06
CA ARG A 30 15.56 3.25 -13.61
C ARG A 30 14.77 4.53 -13.35
N LEU A 31 13.48 4.37 -13.12
CA LEU A 31 12.65 5.47 -12.65
C LEU A 31 12.92 5.70 -11.16
N PRO A 32 12.93 6.96 -10.69
CA PRO A 32 12.98 7.22 -9.26
C PRO A 32 11.77 6.52 -8.63
N ALA A 33 12.03 5.56 -7.74
CA ALA A 33 10.98 4.81 -7.04
C ALA A 33 10.00 5.75 -6.31
N ASP A 34 10.47 6.95 -5.95
CA ASP A 34 9.70 8.00 -5.30
C ASP A 34 8.66 8.69 -6.19
N THR A 35 8.78 8.60 -7.52
CA THR A 35 7.80 9.19 -8.46
C THR A 35 6.59 8.30 -8.71
N LEU A 36 6.75 6.97 -8.62
CA LEU A 36 5.65 6.01 -8.83
C LEU A 36 4.87 5.73 -7.53
N ARG A 37 5.52 5.84 -6.36
CA ARG A 37 4.92 5.51 -5.06
C ARG A 37 4.00 6.58 -4.46
N LYS A 38 3.97 7.80 -5.00
CA LYS A 38 3.18 8.90 -4.42
C LYS A 38 1.66 8.69 -4.55
N ASP A 39 1.25 7.97 -5.60
CA ASP A 39 -0.18 7.77 -5.92
C ASP A 39 -0.64 6.31 -5.75
N LEU A 40 0.27 5.39 -5.44
CA LEU A 40 -0.13 4.04 -5.01
C LEU A 40 -0.62 4.14 -3.56
N VAL A 41 -1.93 4.26 -3.41
CA VAL A 41 -2.59 3.88 -2.15
C VAL A 41 -2.12 2.47 -1.83
N ASP A 42 -1.47 2.27 -0.68
CA ASP A 42 -1.08 0.94 -0.20
C ASP A 42 -2.38 0.16 0.06
N ILE A 43 -2.87 -0.57 -0.97
CA ILE A 43 -4.08 -1.40 -0.89
C ILE A 43 -3.87 -2.55 0.10
N TYR A 44 -2.60 -2.95 0.32
CA TYR A 44 -2.24 -3.96 1.31
C TYR A 44 -1.58 -3.32 2.53
N PRO A 45 -2.09 -3.59 3.74
CA PRO A 45 -1.44 -3.14 4.94
C PRO A 45 -0.06 -3.81 5.06
N THR A 46 1.00 -3.05 4.77
CA THR A 46 2.38 -3.44 5.11
C THR A 46 2.46 -3.75 6.62
N ALA A 47 3.35 -4.65 7.06
CA ALA A 47 3.47 -5.07 8.47
C ALA A 47 3.48 -3.90 9.48
N SER A 48 4.08 -2.77 9.12
CA SER A 48 4.07 -1.53 9.92
C SER A 48 2.67 -0.92 10.09
N SER A 49 1.86 -0.92 9.04
CA SER A 49 0.48 -0.44 9.09
C SER A 49 -0.44 -1.37 9.89
N PHE A 50 -0.19 -2.68 9.87
CA PHE A 50 -0.94 -3.64 10.68
C PHE A 50 -0.73 -3.39 12.18
N LYS A 51 0.49 -3.07 12.60
CA LYS A 51 0.79 -2.68 13.99
C LYS A 51 0.01 -1.42 14.41
N ILE A 52 -0.01 -0.40 13.55
CA ILE A 52 -0.73 0.85 13.83
C ILE A 52 -2.23 0.59 14.00
N ILE A 53 -2.81 -0.28 13.17
CA ILE A 53 -4.22 -0.67 13.27
C ILE A 53 -4.48 -1.43 14.58
N LEU A 54 -3.63 -2.40 14.93
CA LEU A 54 -3.75 -3.16 16.18
C LEU A 54 -3.66 -2.27 17.43
N ASP A 55 -2.74 -1.31 17.45
CA ASP A 55 -2.58 -0.40 18.57
C ASP A 55 -3.82 0.50 18.73
N LYS A 56 -4.43 0.95 17.61
CA LYS A 56 -5.70 1.68 17.64
C LYS A 56 -6.87 0.83 18.15
N VAL A 57 -6.97 -0.41 17.70
CA VAL A 57 -8.03 -1.34 18.14
C VAL A 57 -7.94 -1.59 19.65
N LYS A 58 -6.74 -1.85 20.18
CA LYS A 58 -6.53 -2.05 21.62
C LYS A 58 -6.91 -0.83 22.45
N HIS A 59 -6.60 0.36 21.96
CA HIS A 59 -6.97 1.58 22.67
C HIS A 59 -8.49 1.77 22.72
N HIS A 60 -9.17 1.50 21.60
CA HIS A 60 -10.60 1.64 21.49
C HIS A 60 -11.37 0.55 22.28
N GLU A 61 -10.86 -0.67 22.32
CA GLU A 61 -11.41 -1.76 23.14
C GLU A 61 -11.48 -1.37 24.62
N LYS A 62 -10.42 -0.73 25.14
CA LYS A 62 -10.42 -0.25 26.52
C LYS A 62 -11.50 0.81 26.76
N GLN A 63 -11.66 1.76 25.85
CA GLN A 63 -12.69 2.80 25.93
C GLN A 63 -14.10 2.20 25.91
N ILE A 64 -14.35 1.25 25.01
CA ILE A 64 -15.65 0.57 24.91
C ILE A 64 -15.98 -0.17 26.22
N MET A 65 -14.99 -0.83 26.84
CA MET A 65 -15.20 -1.53 28.11
C MET A 65 -15.51 -0.58 29.26
N ASP A 66 -14.79 0.55 29.34
CA ASP A 66 -15.02 1.58 30.35
C ASP A 66 -16.41 2.22 30.17
N ASP A 67 -16.79 2.57 28.93
CA ASP A 67 -18.09 3.14 28.58
C ASP A 67 -19.24 2.16 28.88
N ALA A 68 -19.06 0.87 28.58
CA ALA A 68 -20.04 -0.18 28.88
C ALA A 68 -20.24 -0.35 30.39
N PHE A 69 -19.16 -0.25 31.17
CA PHE A 69 -19.22 -0.38 32.63
C PHE A 69 -19.90 0.83 33.27
N ASP A 70 -19.63 2.03 32.77
CA ASP A 70 -20.29 3.25 33.26
C ASP A 70 -21.76 3.33 32.84
N TYR A 71 -22.13 2.84 31.65
CA TYR A 71 -23.53 2.67 31.27
C TYR A 71 -24.26 1.69 32.20
N ALA A 72 -23.62 0.57 32.57
CA ALA A 72 -24.21 -0.41 33.47
C ALA A 72 -24.43 0.13 34.89
N LYS A 73 -23.60 1.08 35.37
CA LYS A 73 -23.78 1.74 36.67
C LYS A 73 -24.90 2.78 36.68
N GLN A 74 -25.22 3.37 35.54
CA GLN A 74 -26.27 4.40 35.43
C GLN A 74 -27.68 3.82 35.29
N LYS A 75 -27.82 2.49 35.19
CA LYS A 75 -29.08 1.76 35.11
C LYS A 75 -29.42 1.10 36.44
#